data_AF-A0A6P7J0F5-F1
#
_entry.id   AF-A0A6P7J0F5-F1
#
_cell.length_a   1.000
_cell.length_b   1.000
_cell.length_c   1.000
_cell.angle_alpha   90.00
_cell.angle_beta   90.00
_cell.angle_gamma   90.00
#
_symmetry.space_group_name_H-M   'P 1'
#
loop_
_entity.id
_entity.type
_entity.pdbx_description
1 polymer ?
#
loop_
_entity_poly.entity_id
_entity_poly.type
_entity_poly.pdbx_seq_one_letter_code
_entity_poly.pdbx_strand_id
1 'polypeptide(L)'
;MVDGKKLAVEVPLPSVLEDDDAETERSERLQLGEQRSSQTEVDDVRGPKDQRSSPDSNVRDGGEGQGEEEEEEEHVTSDEDYDTDLELGGEEKEGYDLTGRTCYLKACEKLQVVPASYFLQNMGNSELSMVHHGLGPQGTKALAVPLVTNTSILRLNLRDNWIEGMGGAAIAEMLKENCYITEVDLSDNNLGDSGAAAMAGMLKENGTLVSLNLSGNHFTDRSAEHLGSALLTNTKLQHLDLSYNTLGERAGQCLGDSLSESLGLRSLSLAWNCIRGRGAELLANGLEGNVFLRKVDLSFNGFGKEGAIAVGRALKENCVLEELNVRSHPHRHGPQSKQDNQIPQYWEEPNPECWVLWDPSVLTGKPRISCGSAGFL
;
A
#
# COMPACT_ATOMS: atom_id res chain seq x y z
N MET A 1 -28.46 49.78 10.42
CA MET A 1 -27.52 49.53 9.31
C MET A 1 -26.21 49.11 9.97
N VAL A 2 -26.13 47.89 10.51
CA VAL A 2 -25.75 46.63 9.84
C VAL A 2 -24.47 46.82 9.04
N ASP A 3 -23.34 46.36 9.58
CA ASP A 3 -22.30 45.60 8.85
C ASP A 3 -21.18 45.18 9.82
N GLY A 4 -21.41 44.05 10.51
CA GLY A 4 -20.37 43.33 11.24
C GLY A 4 -20.04 42.06 10.47
N LYS A 5 -18.96 42.09 9.66
CA LYS A 5 -18.42 40.91 8.97
C LYS A 5 -17.85 39.94 10.01
N LYS A 6 -18.58 38.84 10.24
CA LYS A 6 -18.13 37.68 11.02
C LYS A 6 -17.16 36.89 10.13
N LEU A 7 -15.85 36.96 10.43
CA LEU A 7 -14.86 36.04 9.88
C LEU A 7 -14.94 34.75 10.71
N ALA A 8 -15.71 33.78 10.23
CA ALA A 8 -15.62 32.41 10.71
C ALA A 8 -14.34 31.82 10.12
N VAL A 9 -13.40 31.44 10.99
CA VAL A 9 -12.29 30.57 10.61
C VAL A 9 -12.87 29.17 10.49
N GLU A 10 -13.18 28.77 9.26
CA GLU A 10 -13.45 27.36 8.93
C GLU A 10 -12.20 26.55 9.26
N VAL A 11 -12.32 25.62 10.21
CA VAL A 11 -11.36 24.54 10.37
C VAL A 11 -11.63 23.56 9.23
N PRO A 12 -10.70 23.34 8.29
CA PRO A 12 -10.95 22.45 7.17
C PRO A 12 -11.11 21.01 7.69
N LEU A 13 -12.14 20.33 7.21
CA LEU A 13 -12.20 18.87 7.27
C LEU A 13 -10.97 18.31 6.53
N PRO A 14 -10.39 17.17 6.97
CA PRO A 14 -9.31 16.50 6.23
C PRO A 14 -9.72 16.33 4.77
N SER A 15 -8.79 16.60 3.85
CA SER A 15 -8.96 16.78 2.39
C SER A 15 -9.48 15.56 1.60
N VAL A 16 -10.17 14.62 2.23
CA VAL A 16 -10.70 13.38 1.64
C VAL A 16 -11.95 13.64 0.77
N LEU A 17 -12.48 14.87 0.72
CA LEU A 17 -13.79 15.19 0.16
C LEU A 17 -13.81 16.25 -0.96
N GLU A 18 -12.73 16.37 -1.74
CA GLU A 18 -12.79 17.12 -3.01
C GLU A 18 -12.86 16.13 -4.19
N ASP A 19 -13.96 16.18 -4.94
CA ASP A 19 -14.23 15.36 -6.10
C ASP A 19 -13.54 15.97 -7.34
N ASP A 20 -12.56 15.26 -7.91
CA ASP A 20 -11.90 15.62 -9.18
C ASP A 20 -12.50 14.82 -10.36
N ASP A 21 -13.63 15.29 -10.89
CA ASP A 21 -14.23 14.82 -12.16
C ASP A 21 -13.73 15.65 -13.38
N ALA A 22 -12.44 16.07 -13.40
CA ALA A 22 -11.95 17.01 -14.42
C ALA A 22 -10.67 16.60 -15.19
N GLU A 23 -10.11 15.40 -15.00
CA GLU A 23 -8.83 15.04 -15.67
C GLU A 23 -8.93 14.10 -16.88
N THR A 24 -10.12 13.71 -17.34
CA THR A 24 -10.22 12.76 -18.48
C THR A 24 -10.26 13.43 -19.87
N GLU A 25 -10.43 14.75 -20.00
CA GLU A 25 -10.54 15.40 -21.34
C GLU A 25 -9.28 16.17 -21.80
N ARG A 26 -8.18 16.20 -21.03
CA ARG A 26 -7.00 17.01 -21.39
C ARG A 26 -5.94 16.27 -22.22
N SER A 27 -5.98 14.94 -22.26
CA SER A 27 -4.96 14.12 -22.93
C SER A 27 -5.17 13.89 -24.43
N GLU A 28 -6.33 14.22 -25.00
CA GLU A 28 -6.60 14.03 -26.44
C GLU A 28 -6.39 15.30 -27.30
N ARG A 29 -6.08 16.45 -26.68
CA ARG A 29 -5.87 17.73 -27.42
C ARG A 29 -4.42 18.12 -27.70
N LEU A 30 -3.44 17.29 -27.33
CA LEU A 30 -2.01 17.61 -27.46
C LEU A 30 -1.27 16.90 -28.62
N GLN A 31 -1.99 16.25 -29.55
CA GLN A 31 -1.37 15.61 -30.73
C GLN A 31 -1.69 16.26 -32.09
N LEU A 32 -2.35 17.42 -32.12
CA LEU A 32 -2.64 18.13 -33.37
C LEU A 32 -2.38 19.63 -33.23
N GLY A 33 -1.11 20.02 -33.36
CA GLY A 33 -0.74 21.42 -33.52
C GLY A 33 0.72 21.70 -33.18
N GLU A 34 1.58 21.56 -34.18
CA GLU A 34 2.55 22.59 -34.62
C GLU A 34 3.77 21.95 -35.31
N GLN A 35 3.71 21.97 -36.65
CA GLN A 35 4.88 21.99 -37.51
C GLN A 35 5.30 23.45 -37.77
N ARG A 36 6.62 23.64 -37.91
CA ARG A 36 7.41 24.80 -38.42
C ARG A 36 8.03 25.68 -37.33
N SER A 37 9.35 25.54 -37.06
CA SER A 37 10.49 26.25 -37.71
C SER A 37 10.65 27.67 -37.12
N SER A 38 11.78 28.16 -36.62
CA SER A 38 13.20 27.97 -37.00
C SER A 38 14.14 28.58 -35.95
N GLN A 39 15.35 28.00 -35.89
CA GLN A 39 16.68 28.51 -35.51
C GLN A 39 16.85 30.01 -35.14
N THR A 40 17.64 30.27 -34.09
CA THR A 40 19.04 30.80 -34.18
C THR A 40 19.74 30.75 -32.81
N GLU A 41 20.96 30.20 -32.80
CA GLU A 41 21.96 30.26 -31.72
C GLU A 41 22.80 31.55 -31.81
N VAL A 42 23.30 32.06 -30.67
CA VAL A 42 24.66 32.59 -30.49
C VAL A 42 24.99 32.74 -28.99
N ASP A 43 26.13 32.17 -28.60
CA ASP A 43 26.86 32.34 -27.33
C ASP A 43 27.38 33.79 -27.14
N ASP A 44 27.59 34.26 -25.89
CA ASP A 44 28.94 34.52 -25.34
C ASP A 44 28.97 35.06 -23.89
N VAL A 45 30.10 34.79 -23.23
CA VAL A 45 30.43 34.92 -21.80
C VAL A 45 31.09 36.27 -21.43
N ARG A 46 30.84 36.81 -20.21
CA ARG A 46 31.85 37.50 -19.33
C ARG A 46 31.28 38.02 -18.00
N GLY A 47 31.89 37.61 -16.86
CA GLY A 47 31.64 38.16 -15.51
C GLY A 47 32.45 39.43 -15.21
N PRO A 48 32.99 39.62 -13.98
CA PRO A 48 32.38 39.72 -12.65
C PRO A 48 32.64 41.13 -12.03
N LYS A 49 32.22 41.40 -10.77
CA LYS A 49 33.00 42.17 -9.74
C LYS A 49 32.17 42.62 -8.52
N ASP A 50 32.73 42.30 -7.34
CA ASP A 50 32.96 43.17 -6.16
C ASP A 50 31.73 43.76 -5.42
N GLN A 51 31.62 43.81 -4.09
CA GLN A 51 32.63 44.19 -3.08
C GLN A 51 32.04 43.98 -1.65
N ARG A 52 32.85 43.46 -0.72
CA ARG A 52 33.11 43.86 0.70
C ARG A 52 31.93 44.47 1.52
N SER A 53 31.68 44.17 2.80
CA SER A 53 32.60 44.17 3.95
C SER A 53 31.83 43.73 5.23
N SER A 54 32.44 42.91 6.08
CA SER A 54 32.25 42.94 7.56
C SER A 54 33.29 43.92 8.16
N PRO A 55 33.26 44.33 9.46
CA PRO A 55 33.52 43.42 10.59
C PRO A 55 32.92 43.78 11.99
N ASP A 56 32.96 42.77 12.87
CA ASP A 56 33.23 42.71 14.33
C ASP A 56 32.86 43.83 15.31
N SER A 57 32.30 43.43 16.47
CA SER A 57 33.06 43.42 17.74
C SER A 57 32.34 42.74 18.92
N ASN A 58 33.17 42.10 19.74
CA ASN A 58 32.94 41.25 20.92
C ASN A 58 32.66 42.01 22.24
N VAL A 59 32.51 41.22 23.33
CA VAL A 59 32.93 41.44 24.76
C VAL A 59 31.73 41.74 25.71
N ARG A 60 31.43 41.14 26.89
CA ARG A 60 32.09 40.33 27.97
C ARG A 60 30.98 39.71 28.89
N ASP A 61 31.13 38.51 29.49
CA ASP A 61 31.50 38.19 30.93
C ASP A 61 30.38 38.50 31.96
N GLY A 62 29.96 37.72 32.96
CA GLY A 62 30.34 36.46 33.63
C GLY A 62 29.63 36.46 35.02
N GLY A 63 29.35 35.29 35.65
CA GLY A 63 29.00 35.24 37.09
C GLY A 63 27.97 34.18 37.54
N GLU A 64 28.44 33.16 38.26
CA GLU A 64 27.68 32.20 39.08
C GLU A 64 27.42 32.76 40.49
N GLY A 65 26.37 32.30 41.18
CA GLY A 65 26.15 32.53 42.61
C GLY A 65 24.94 31.76 43.17
N GLN A 66 25.21 30.83 44.09
CA GLN A 66 24.24 30.13 44.95
C GLN A 66 23.91 30.99 46.19
N GLY A 67 22.69 30.86 46.73
CA GLY A 67 22.29 31.39 48.04
C GLY A 67 20.83 31.06 48.36
N GLU A 68 20.63 30.32 49.45
CA GLU A 68 19.34 29.97 50.09
C GLU A 68 18.91 31.05 51.11
N GLU A 69 17.73 30.82 51.73
CA GLU A 69 17.08 31.51 52.88
C GLU A 69 16.15 32.69 52.48
N GLU A 70 14.82 32.54 52.52
CA GLU A 70 13.84 32.40 53.63
C GLU A 70 13.15 33.75 53.96
N GLU A 71 11.81 33.69 53.86
CA GLU A 71 10.72 34.45 54.49
C GLU A 71 10.88 35.94 54.84
N GLU A 72 9.95 36.77 54.33
CA GLU A 72 9.13 37.63 55.19
C GLU A 72 7.85 38.09 54.45
N GLU A 73 6.72 37.97 55.14
CA GLU A 73 5.39 38.42 54.74
C GLU A 73 5.31 39.94 54.70
N GLU A 74 4.69 40.53 53.66
CA GLU A 74 3.90 41.75 53.83
C GLU A 74 2.61 41.72 53.02
N HIS A 75 1.53 41.93 53.77
CA HIS A 75 0.14 41.98 53.39
C HIS A 75 -0.19 43.40 52.91
N VAL A 76 -0.57 43.59 51.64
CA VAL A 76 -1.33 44.79 51.21
C VAL A 76 -2.47 44.37 50.29
N THR A 77 -3.65 44.71 50.75
CA THR A 77 -4.97 44.57 50.14
C THR A 77 -5.12 45.44 48.88
N SER A 78 -5.65 44.86 47.81
CA SER A 78 -6.53 45.60 46.90
C SER A 78 -7.55 44.65 46.29
N ASP A 79 -8.80 44.85 46.70
CA ASP A 79 -10.00 44.27 46.11
C ASP A 79 -10.07 44.64 44.62
N GLU A 80 -10.09 43.65 43.73
CA GLU A 80 -10.79 43.75 42.46
C GLU A 80 -11.53 42.43 42.23
N ASP A 81 -12.82 42.46 42.55
CA ASP A 81 -13.82 41.49 42.13
C ASP A 81 -13.82 41.40 40.60
N TYR A 82 -13.14 40.40 40.04
CA TYR A 82 -13.36 39.99 38.66
C TYR A 82 -14.59 39.07 38.61
N ASP A 83 -15.77 39.70 38.76
CA ASP A 83 -17.05 39.14 38.32
C ASP A 83 -16.97 38.98 36.79
N THR A 84 -16.40 37.87 36.36
CA THR A 84 -16.51 37.38 34.99
C THR A 84 -17.68 36.41 34.92
N ASP A 85 -18.87 36.96 35.14
CA ASP A 85 -20.12 36.37 34.66
C ASP A 85 -20.14 36.47 33.13
N LEU A 86 -19.26 35.71 32.48
CA LEU A 86 -19.50 35.25 31.13
C LEU A 86 -20.58 34.18 31.25
N GLU A 87 -21.84 34.63 31.22
CA GLU A 87 -22.93 33.79 30.76
C GLU A 87 -22.58 33.34 29.34
N LEU A 88 -21.84 32.23 29.25
CA LEU A 88 -21.73 31.41 28.07
C LEU A 88 -23.15 30.89 27.84
N GLY A 89 -23.96 31.71 27.17
CA GLY A 89 -25.19 31.28 26.54
C GLY A 89 -24.88 29.97 25.84
N GLY A 90 -25.67 28.95 26.17
CA GLY A 90 -25.42 27.55 25.84
C GLY A 90 -25.28 27.29 24.35
N GLU A 91 -24.14 27.65 23.78
CA GLU A 91 -23.53 26.89 22.71
C GLU A 91 -22.99 25.64 23.41
N GLU A 92 -23.78 24.58 23.36
CA GLU A 92 -23.31 23.22 23.60
C GLU A 92 -21.98 23.09 22.86
N LYS A 93 -20.84 23.21 23.58
CA LYS A 93 -19.56 22.79 23.04
C LYS A 93 -19.76 21.32 22.72
N GLU A 94 -19.99 21.00 21.43
CA GLU A 94 -20.00 19.63 20.94
C GLU A 94 -18.76 18.98 21.55
N GLY A 95 -18.96 18.07 22.50
CA GLY A 95 -17.87 17.44 23.23
C GLY A 95 -16.89 16.87 22.21
N TYR A 96 -15.59 17.13 22.40
CA TYR A 96 -14.55 16.67 21.48
C TYR A 96 -14.69 15.16 21.28
N ASP A 97 -15.11 14.76 20.08
CA ASP A 97 -15.41 13.37 19.77
C ASP A 97 -14.11 12.60 19.56
N LEU A 98 -13.57 12.08 20.67
CA LEU A 98 -12.36 11.26 20.70
C LEU A 98 -12.47 9.99 19.85
N THR A 99 -13.68 9.54 19.52
CA THR A 99 -13.94 8.30 18.78
C THR A 99 -14.10 8.48 17.27
N GLY A 100 -14.37 9.70 16.80
CA GLY A 100 -14.70 9.97 15.39
C GLY A 100 -16.11 9.51 14.97
N ARG A 101 -16.98 9.17 15.93
CA ARG A 101 -18.36 8.74 15.71
C ARG A 101 -19.22 9.79 15.01
N THR A 102 -19.16 11.03 15.48
CA THR A 102 -19.86 12.18 14.92
C THR A 102 -19.36 12.46 13.50
N CYS A 103 -18.05 12.37 13.26
CA CYS A 103 -17.47 12.51 11.93
C CYS A 103 -18.00 11.43 10.97
N TYR A 104 -18.09 10.18 11.42
CA TYR A 104 -18.67 9.10 10.62
C TYR A 104 -20.13 9.35 10.26
N LEU A 105 -20.96 9.73 11.24
CA LEU A 105 -22.38 10.01 11.01
C LEU A 105 -22.58 11.17 10.03
N LYS A 106 -21.81 12.26 10.18
CA LYS A 106 -21.81 13.40 9.25
C LYS A 106 -21.37 12.98 7.85
N ALA A 107 -20.35 12.13 7.73
CA ALA A 107 -19.88 11.61 6.43
C ALA A 107 -20.93 10.70 5.76
N CYS A 108 -21.57 9.82 6.51
CA CYS A 108 -22.67 8.98 6.02
C CYS A 108 -23.85 9.81 5.53
N GLU A 109 -24.23 10.87 6.25
CA GLU A 109 -25.29 11.78 5.82
C GLU A 109 -24.92 12.50 4.51
N LYS A 110 -23.70 13.04 4.41
CA LYS A 110 -23.22 13.75 3.22
C LYS A 110 -23.16 12.83 1.99
N LEU A 111 -22.73 11.58 2.17
CA LEU A 111 -22.60 10.59 1.09
C LEU A 111 -23.88 9.78 0.87
N GLN A 112 -24.96 10.07 1.60
CA GLN A 112 -26.25 9.37 1.53
C GLN A 112 -26.16 7.86 1.74
N VAL A 113 -25.29 7.42 2.66
CA VAL A 113 -25.10 6.01 3.02
C VAL A 113 -25.69 5.73 4.40
N VAL A 114 -26.29 4.56 4.57
CA VAL A 114 -26.77 4.11 5.89
C VAL A 114 -25.58 3.81 6.80
N PRO A 115 -25.46 4.44 7.98
CA PRO A 115 -24.36 4.18 8.90
C PRO A 115 -24.32 2.72 9.36
N ALA A 116 -23.15 2.10 9.28
CA ALA A 116 -22.94 0.76 9.78
C ALA A 116 -22.89 0.77 11.31
N SER A 117 -23.92 0.21 11.96
CA SER A 117 -23.99 0.10 13.42
C SER A 117 -22.82 -0.69 14.00
N TYR A 118 -22.30 -1.67 13.26
CA TYR A 118 -21.15 -2.47 13.67
C TYR A 118 -19.88 -1.63 13.80
N PHE A 119 -19.61 -0.74 12.83
CA PHE A 119 -18.44 0.15 12.89
C PHE A 119 -18.51 1.04 14.12
N LEU A 120 -19.66 1.68 14.33
CA LEU A 120 -19.95 2.55 15.47
C LEU A 120 -19.77 1.90 16.85
N GLN A 121 -19.88 0.58 16.93
CA GLN A 121 -19.69 -0.19 18.17
C GLN A 121 -18.23 -0.64 18.36
N ASN A 122 -17.43 -0.68 17.29
CA ASN A 122 -16.08 -1.25 17.28
C ASN A 122 -14.97 -0.23 16.98
N MET A 123 -15.27 1.07 16.89
CA MET A 123 -14.29 2.15 16.65
C MET A 123 -13.16 2.23 17.69
N GLY A 124 -13.40 1.75 18.91
CA GLY A 124 -12.41 1.76 20.00
C GLY A 124 -11.58 0.47 20.11
N ASN A 125 -11.81 -0.52 19.25
CA ASN A 125 -11.09 -1.79 19.29
C ASN A 125 -9.80 -1.72 18.46
N SER A 126 -8.80 -2.52 18.83
CA SER A 126 -7.55 -2.63 18.05
C SER A 126 -7.71 -3.31 16.70
N GLU A 127 -8.82 -4.03 16.50
CA GLU A 127 -9.13 -4.74 15.27
C GLU A 127 -10.56 -4.45 14.86
N LEU A 128 -10.72 -3.97 13.63
CA LEU A 128 -12.01 -3.76 12.99
C LEU A 128 -12.14 -4.71 11.81
N SER A 129 -13.09 -5.63 11.91
CA SER A 129 -13.42 -6.57 10.84
C SER A 129 -14.86 -6.38 10.39
N MET A 130 -15.04 -6.01 9.13
CA MET A 130 -16.33 -5.75 8.50
C MET A 130 -16.50 -6.54 7.21
N VAL A 131 -16.15 -7.83 7.22
CA VAL A 131 -16.23 -8.70 6.04
C VAL A 131 -17.69 -8.91 5.60
N HIS A 132 -17.98 -8.94 4.30
CA HIS A 132 -19.32 -9.24 3.75
C HIS A 132 -20.43 -8.25 4.16
N HIS A 133 -20.11 -6.99 4.47
CA HIS A 133 -21.09 -5.98 4.87
C HIS A 133 -21.67 -5.18 3.70
N GLY A 134 -21.15 -5.37 2.48
CA GLY A 134 -21.63 -4.69 1.29
C GLY A 134 -21.50 -3.17 1.37
N LEU A 135 -20.37 -2.70 1.91
CA LEU A 135 -20.11 -1.26 2.11
C LEU A 135 -20.24 -0.45 0.82
N GLY A 136 -19.80 -1.02 -0.30
CA GLY A 136 -19.72 -0.31 -1.57
C GLY A 136 -18.65 0.80 -1.55
N PRO A 137 -18.44 1.50 -2.68
CA PRO A 137 -17.47 2.58 -2.78
C PRO A 137 -17.81 3.76 -1.85
N GLN A 138 -19.07 4.17 -1.79
CA GLN A 138 -19.50 5.33 -0.99
C GLN A 138 -19.48 5.04 0.52
N GLY A 139 -19.91 3.85 0.94
CA GLY A 139 -19.84 3.47 2.35
C GLY A 139 -18.40 3.35 2.84
N THR A 140 -17.50 2.90 1.96
CA THR A 140 -16.06 2.88 2.26
C THR A 140 -15.48 4.29 2.34
N LYS A 141 -15.85 5.21 1.44
CA LYS A 141 -15.45 6.62 1.51
C LYS A 141 -15.92 7.26 2.83
N ALA A 142 -17.15 6.98 3.28
CA ALA A 142 -17.66 7.45 4.56
C ALA A 142 -16.87 6.87 5.76
N LEU A 143 -16.50 5.59 5.68
CA LEU A 143 -15.74 4.89 6.73
C LEU A 143 -14.28 5.35 6.79
N ALA A 144 -13.68 5.77 5.67
CA ALA A 144 -12.32 6.28 5.62
C ALA A 144 -12.15 7.57 6.43
N VAL A 145 -13.13 8.48 6.41
CA VAL A 145 -13.07 9.79 7.08
C VAL A 145 -12.69 9.71 8.58
N PRO A 146 -13.43 8.99 9.44
CA PRO A 146 -13.09 8.87 10.86
C PRO A 146 -11.84 8.03 11.12
N LEU A 147 -11.45 7.16 10.17
CA LEU A 147 -10.25 6.35 10.33
C LEU A 147 -8.96 7.15 10.17
N VAL A 148 -8.98 8.30 9.47
CA VAL A 148 -7.81 9.19 9.33
C VAL A 148 -7.22 9.55 10.70
N THR A 149 -8.07 9.90 11.67
CA THR A 149 -7.65 10.32 13.01
C THR A 149 -7.77 9.21 14.06
N ASN A 150 -8.27 8.03 13.69
CA ASN A 150 -8.45 6.94 14.63
C ASN A 150 -7.09 6.34 15.03
N THR A 151 -6.83 6.35 16.33
CA THR A 151 -5.58 5.84 16.93
C THR A 151 -5.73 4.46 17.56
N SER A 152 -6.95 3.94 17.64
CA SER A 152 -7.26 2.69 18.33
C SER A 152 -7.07 1.48 17.42
N ILE A 153 -7.51 1.58 16.16
CA ILE A 153 -7.51 0.47 15.20
C ILE A 153 -6.10 0.30 14.61
N LEU A 154 -5.54 -0.90 14.79
CA LEU A 154 -4.25 -1.33 14.24
C LEU A 154 -4.41 -2.30 13.07
N ARG A 155 -5.50 -3.09 13.09
CA ARG A 155 -5.83 -4.08 12.05
C ARG A 155 -7.19 -3.78 11.44
N LEU A 156 -7.22 -3.60 10.13
CA LEU A 156 -8.42 -3.27 9.37
C LEU A 156 -8.72 -4.38 8.36
N ASN A 157 -9.85 -5.05 8.51
CA ASN A 157 -10.31 -6.07 7.58
C ASN A 157 -11.64 -5.65 6.93
N LEU A 158 -11.58 -5.33 5.64
CA LEU A 158 -12.72 -4.94 4.81
C LEU A 158 -12.90 -5.91 3.63
N ARG A 159 -12.50 -7.18 3.78
CA ARG A 159 -12.64 -8.19 2.73
C ARG A 159 -14.09 -8.33 2.23
N ASP A 160 -14.24 -8.55 0.93
CA ASP A 160 -15.53 -8.84 0.26
C ASP A 160 -16.64 -7.84 0.60
N ASN A 161 -16.41 -6.57 0.28
CA ASN A 161 -17.34 -5.46 0.49
C ASN A 161 -17.70 -4.68 -0.78
N TRP A 162 -17.27 -5.16 -1.95
CA TRP A 162 -17.50 -4.49 -3.22
C TRP A 162 -17.03 -3.02 -3.21
N ILE A 163 -15.82 -2.80 -2.70
CA ILE A 163 -15.30 -1.44 -2.48
C ILE A 163 -15.05 -0.71 -3.81
N GLU A 164 -14.72 -1.44 -4.87
CA GLU A 164 -14.34 -0.91 -6.18
C GLU A 164 -13.11 0.03 -6.14
N GLY A 165 -12.61 0.46 -7.29
CA GLY A 165 -11.43 1.32 -7.36
C GLY A 165 -11.59 2.66 -6.63
N MET A 166 -12.79 3.24 -6.64
CA MET A 166 -13.08 4.52 -5.95
C MET A 166 -12.98 4.37 -4.43
N GLY A 167 -13.57 3.32 -3.85
CA GLY A 167 -13.46 3.08 -2.42
C GLY A 167 -12.04 2.69 -2.02
N GLY A 168 -11.31 1.98 -2.90
CA GLY A 168 -9.89 1.67 -2.70
C GLY A 168 -9.03 2.92 -2.64
N ALA A 169 -9.29 3.90 -3.51
CA ALA A 169 -8.62 5.19 -3.47
C ALA A 169 -8.90 5.94 -2.16
N ALA A 170 -10.14 5.92 -1.66
CA ALA A 170 -10.46 6.54 -0.37
C ALA A 170 -9.72 5.89 0.81
N ILE A 171 -9.57 4.56 0.81
CA ILE A 171 -8.76 3.85 1.80
C ILE A 171 -7.26 4.20 1.64
N ALA A 172 -6.77 4.27 0.41
CA ALA A 172 -5.39 4.63 0.14
C ALA A 172 -5.05 6.04 0.67
N GLU A 173 -5.89 7.04 0.41
CA GLU A 173 -5.70 8.39 0.96
C GLU A 173 -5.76 8.41 2.49
N MET A 174 -6.70 7.68 3.09
CA MET A 174 -6.77 7.57 4.55
C MET A 174 -5.51 6.95 5.15
N LEU A 175 -4.96 5.92 4.51
CA LEU A 175 -3.74 5.25 4.97
C LEU A 175 -2.47 6.09 4.77
N LYS A 176 -2.45 7.09 3.89
CA LYS A 176 -1.31 8.02 3.82
C LYS A 176 -1.18 8.84 5.10
N GLU A 177 -2.32 9.27 5.64
CA GLU A 177 -2.39 10.11 6.84
C GLU A 177 -2.40 9.28 8.14
N ASN A 178 -3.03 8.11 8.12
CA ASN A 178 -3.10 7.25 9.29
C ASN A 178 -1.77 6.53 9.54
N CYS A 179 -1.17 6.77 10.71
CA CYS A 179 0.11 6.20 11.12
C CYS A 179 -0.01 5.09 12.19
N TYR A 180 -1.21 4.60 12.47
CA TYR A 180 -1.48 3.57 13.50
C TYR A 180 -1.83 2.21 12.90
N ILE A 181 -2.50 2.18 11.74
CA ILE A 181 -2.88 0.94 11.08
C ILE A 181 -1.61 0.28 10.51
N THR A 182 -1.39 -0.98 10.91
CA THR A 182 -0.23 -1.80 10.51
C THR A 182 -0.61 -2.98 9.62
N GLU A 183 -1.88 -3.43 9.65
CA GLU A 183 -2.36 -4.55 8.84
C GLU A 183 -3.69 -4.22 8.19
N VAL A 184 -3.78 -4.44 6.88
CA VAL A 184 -4.96 -4.14 6.07
C VAL A 184 -5.31 -5.33 5.18
N ASP A 185 -6.56 -5.78 5.26
CA ASP A 185 -7.13 -6.76 4.33
C ASP A 185 -8.23 -6.10 3.48
N LEU A 186 -7.93 -5.97 2.18
CA LEU A 186 -8.83 -5.48 1.14
C LEU A 186 -9.11 -6.56 0.09
N SER A 187 -8.98 -7.84 0.45
CA SER A 187 -9.21 -8.93 -0.50
C SER A 187 -10.66 -8.99 -1.02
N ASP A 188 -10.83 -9.52 -2.24
CA ASP A 188 -12.12 -9.75 -2.88
C ASP A 188 -13.00 -8.49 -3.02
N ASN A 189 -12.40 -7.33 -3.36
CA ASN A 189 -13.10 -6.05 -3.38
C ASN A 189 -13.23 -5.37 -4.75
N ASN A 190 -12.81 -6.05 -5.82
CA ASN A 190 -12.85 -5.53 -7.19
C ASN A 190 -12.22 -4.14 -7.34
N LEU A 191 -11.08 -3.90 -6.69
CA LEU A 191 -10.37 -2.61 -6.76
C LEU A 191 -9.94 -2.25 -8.19
N GLY A 192 -9.61 -3.24 -9.01
CA GLY A 192 -9.15 -3.04 -10.39
C GLY A 192 -7.85 -2.24 -10.49
N ASP A 193 -7.46 -1.90 -11.71
CA ASP A 193 -6.18 -1.21 -11.96
C ASP A 193 -6.13 0.22 -11.37
N SER A 194 -7.27 0.92 -11.29
CA SER A 194 -7.33 2.25 -10.67
C SER A 194 -7.11 2.19 -9.16
N GLY A 195 -7.73 1.23 -8.48
CA GLY A 195 -7.48 0.99 -7.06
C GLY A 195 -6.03 0.57 -6.80
N ALA A 196 -5.44 -0.26 -7.68
CA ALA A 196 -4.02 -0.62 -7.57
C ALA A 196 -3.09 0.58 -7.68
N ALA A 197 -3.37 1.52 -8.59
CA ALA A 197 -2.59 2.75 -8.73
C ALA A 197 -2.66 3.61 -7.45
N ALA A 198 -3.84 3.74 -6.84
CA ALA A 198 -4.00 4.48 -5.59
C ALA A 198 -3.26 3.79 -4.42
N MET A 199 -3.38 2.47 -4.29
CA MET A 199 -2.65 1.69 -3.28
C MET A 199 -1.14 1.79 -3.48
N ALA A 200 -0.65 1.80 -4.72
CA ALA A 200 0.76 2.00 -5.03
C ALA A 200 1.24 3.41 -4.64
N GLY A 201 0.43 4.44 -4.86
CA GLY A 201 0.71 5.80 -4.40
C GLY A 201 0.84 5.86 -2.88
N MET A 202 -0.13 5.29 -2.16
CA MET A 202 -0.09 5.20 -0.70
C MET A 202 1.14 4.44 -0.19
N LEU A 203 1.50 3.31 -0.80
CA LEU A 203 2.68 2.54 -0.39
C LEU A 203 4.00 3.31 -0.56
N LYS A 204 4.09 4.31 -1.44
CA LYS A 204 5.31 5.12 -1.58
C LYS A 204 5.52 6.07 -0.39
N GLU A 205 4.45 6.47 0.26
CA GLU A 205 4.45 7.48 1.32
C GLU A 205 4.25 6.87 2.71
N ASN A 206 3.43 5.83 2.81
CA ASN A 206 3.09 5.19 4.07
C ASN A 206 4.30 4.41 4.64
N GLY A 207 4.70 4.80 5.85
CA GLY A 207 5.81 4.21 6.59
C GLY A 207 5.42 3.26 7.73
N THR A 208 4.14 2.89 7.85
CA THR A 208 3.59 2.18 9.02
C THR A 208 3.01 0.81 8.69
N LEU A 209 2.52 0.62 7.47
CA LEU A 209 1.87 -0.59 7.03
C LEU A 209 2.89 -1.72 6.88
N VAL A 210 2.64 -2.83 7.57
CA VAL A 210 3.51 -4.02 7.61
C VAL A 210 2.91 -5.16 6.78
N SER A 211 1.58 -5.29 6.79
CA SER A 211 0.86 -6.35 6.10
C SER A 211 -0.27 -5.80 5.24
N LEU A 212 -0.31 -6.20 3.98
CA LEU A 212 -1.35 -5.79 3.04
C LEU A 212 -1.84 -6.99 2.22
N ASN A 213 -3.12 -7.30 2.35
CA ASN A 213 -3.78 -8.31 1.53
C ASN A 213 -4.64 -7.64 0.44
N LEU A 214 -4.27 -7.89 -0.81
CA LEU A 214 -4.95 -7.42 -2.01
C LEU A 214 -5.38 -8.58 -2.93
N SER A 215 -5.53 -9.78 -2.39
CA SER A 215 -5.95 -10.93 -3.20
C SER A 215 -7.35 -10.75 -3.80
N GLY A 216 -7.63 -11.27 -4.99
CA GLY A 216 -9.00 -11.28 -5.52
C GLY A 216 -9.53 -9.92 -5.99
N ASN A 217 -8.66 -9.00 -6.43
CA ASN A 217 -9.04 -7.63 -6.78
C ASN A 217 -9.04 -7.32 -8.29
N HIS A 218 -8.99 -8.36 -9.13
CA HIS A 218 -8.97 -8.24 -10.59
C HIS A 218 -7.82 -7.38 -11.14
N PHE A 219 -6.66 -7.43 -10.48
CA PHE A 219 -5.46 -6.72 -10.93
C PHE A 219 -4.85 -7.35 -12.17
N THR A 220 -4.55 -6.50 -13.16
CA THR A 220 -3.93 -6.90 -14.42
C THR A 220 -2.44 -6.59 -14.45
N ASP A 221 -1.78 -6.82 -15.59
CA ASP A 221 -0.39 -6.41 -15.82
C ASP A 221 -0.12 -4.92 -15.55
N ARG A 222 -1.11 -4.04 -15.75
CA ARG A 222 -0.95 -2.60 -15.47
C ARG A 222 -0.83 -2.33 -13.96
N SER A 223 -1.62 -3.04 -13.16
CA SER A 223 -1.53 -2.97 -11.69
C SER A 223 -0.13 -3.33 -11.19
N ALA A 224 0.52 -4.32 -11.81
CA ALA A 224 1.87 -4.76 -11.44
C ALA A 224 2.93 -3.69 -11.71
N GLU A 225 2.80 -2.88 -12.77
CA GLU A 225 3.71 -1.76 -13.03
C GLU A 225 3.65 -0.72 -11.88
N HIS A 226 2.44 -0.39 -11.43
CA HIS A 226 2.25 0.53 -10.31
C HIS A 226 2.77 -0.04 -8.99
N LEU A 227 2.34 -1.26 -8.64
CA LEU A 227 2.72 -1.92 -7.39
C LEU A 227 4.23 -2.21 -7.34
N GLY A 228 4.83 -2.65 -8.44
CA GLY A 228 6.27 -2.87 -8.54
C GLY A 228 7.06 -1.60 -8.23
N SER A 229 6.66 -0.46 -8.83
CA SER A 229 7.30 0.84 -8.54
C SER A 229 7.21 1.26 -7.07
N ALA A 230 6.13 0.88 -6.37
CA ALA A 230 5.94 1.19 -4.95
C ALA A 230 6.77 0.26 -4.04
N LEU A 231 6.95 -1.00 -4.43
CA LEU A 231 7.77 -1.97 -3.70
C LEU A 231 9.26 -1.61 -3.70
N LEU A 232 9.74 -0.90 -4.74
CA LEU A 232 11.12 -0.38 -4.78
C LEU A 232 11.37 0.68 -3.70
N THR A 233 10.37 1.52 -3.43
CA THR A 233 10.48 2.63 -2.49
C THR A 233 10.11 2.23 -1.06
N ASN A 234 9.13 1.34 -0.90
CA ASN A 234 8.62 0.96 0.39
C ASN A 234 9.54 -0.09 1.06
N THR A 235 10.06 0.26 2.23
CA THR A 235 10.95 -0.61 3.03
C THR A 235 10.28 -1.18 4.28
N LYS A 236 9.01 -0.84 4.51
CA LYS A 236 8.26 -1.15 5.73
C LYS A 236 7.29 -2.32 5.55
N LEU A 237 6.71 -2.46 4.37
CA LEU A 237 5.82 -3.55 4.02
C LEU A 237 6.60 -4.86 3.99
N GLN A 238 6.18 -5.80 4.83
CA GLN A 238 6.83 -7.12 4.97
C GLN A 238 6.00 -8.24 4.36
N HIS A 239 4.67 -8.07 4.32
CA HIS A 239 3.75 -9.09 3.83
C HIS A 239 2.82 -8.50 2.78
N LEU A 240 2.85 -9.06 1.59
CA LEU A 240 1.98 -8.67 0.49
C LEU A 240 1.33 -9.91 -0.13
N ASP A 241 0.01 -9.90 -0.20
CA ASP A 241 -0.76 -10.93 -0.91
C ASP A 241 -1.42 -10.32 -2.17
N LEU A 242 -1.03 -10.83 -3.34
CA LEU A 242 -1.57 -10.50 -4.65
C LEU A 242 -2.18 -11.73 -5.33
N SER A 243 -2.53 -12.76 -4.56
CA SER A 243 -3.13 -13.98 -5.09
C SER A 243 -4.50 -13.77 -5.71
N TYR A 244 -4.98 -14.72 -6.51
CA TYR A 244 -6.30 -14.67 -7.15
C TYR A 244 -6.55 -13.39 -7.97
N ASN A 245 -5.51 -12.88 -8.62
CA ASN A 245 -5.60 -11.75 -9.56
C ASN A 245 -5.38 -12.25 -11.00
N THR A 246 -5.34 -11.33 -11.96
CA THR A 246 -5.13 -11.64 -13.38
C THR A 246 -3.75 -11.17 -13.87
N LEU A 247 -2.73 -11.30 -13.01
CA LEU A 247 -1.35 -10.95 -13.31
C LEU A 247 -0.77 -11.92 -14.35
N GLY A 248 -0.35 -11.40 -15.50
CA GLY A 248 0.15 -12.16 -16.64
C GLY A 248 1.67 -12.17 -16.74
N GLU A 249 2.18 -12.37 -17.97
CA GLU A 249 3.62 -12.45 -18.21
C GLU A 249 4.34 -11.12 -17.97
N ARG A 250 3.70 -10.00 -18.32
CA ARG A 250 4.29 -8.66 -18.09
C ARG A 250 4.33 -8.34 -16.61
N ALA A 251 3.31 -8.72 -15.84
CA ALA A 251 3.38 -8.60 -14.38
C ALA A 251 4.56 -9.39 -13.80
N GLY A 252 4.81 -10.61 -14.31
CA GLY A 252 5.97 -11.41 -13.91
C GLY A 252 7.31 -10.70 -14.15
N GLN A 253 7.44 -9.98 -15.26
CA GLN A 253 8.60 -9.13 -15.53
C GLN A 253 8.69 -7.97 -14.53
N CYS A 254 7.66 -7.14 -14.42
CA CYS A 254 7.67 -5.95 -13.58
C CYS A 254 7.91 -6.28 -12.10
N LEU A 255 7.24 -7.32 -11.60
CA LEU A 255 7.43 -7.80 -10.23
C LEU A 255 8.79 -8.47 -10.06
N GLY A 256 9.28 -9.23 -11.04
CA GLY A 256 10.63 -9.81 -11.00
C GLY A 256 11.70 -8.74 -10.84
N ASP A 257 11.69 -7.73 -11.69
CA ASP A 257 12.62 -6.60 -11.64
C ASP A 257 12.51 -5.88 -10.29
N SER A 258 11.29 -5.57 -9.85
CA SER A 258 11.05 -4.86 -8.58
C SER A 258 11.46 -5.67 -7.35
N LEU A 259 11.28 -6.99 -7.38
CA LEU A 259 11.65 -7.87 -6.28
C LEU A 259 13.16 -7.96 -6.12
N SER A 260 13.93 -7.94 -7.20
CA SER A 260 15.40 -8.01 -7.11
C SER A 260 16.00 -6.87 -6.27
N GLU A 261 15.32 -5.72 -6.25
CA GLU A 261 15.75 -4.51 -5.52
C GLU A 261 14.95 -4.25 -4.23
N SER A 262 13.83 -4.95 -4.02
CA SER A 262 12.99 -4.76 -2.83
C SER A 262 13.73 -5.12 -1.53
N LEU A 263 13.71 -4.21 -0.56
CA LEU A 263 14.45 -4.36 0.70
C LEU A 263 13.57 -4.76 1.90
N GLY A 264 12.27 -4.45 1.84
CA GLY A 264 11.35 -4.64 2.97
C GLY A 264 10.61 -5.98 2.98
N LEU A 265 10.31 -6.52 1.80
CA LEU A 265 9.35 -7.61 1.66
C LEU A 265 9.91 -8.96 2.13
N ARG A 266 9.19 -9.61 3.04
CA ARG A 266 9.56 -10.91 3.62
C ARG A 266 8.67 -12.05 3.13
N SER A 267 7.41 -11.76 2.83
CA SER A 267 6.44 -12.73 2.31
C SER A 267 5.69 -12.14 1.14
N LEU A 268 5.66 -12.87 0.03
CA LEU A 268 4.88 -12.52 -1.16
C LEU A 268 4.02 -13.71 -1.60
N SER A 269 2.73 -13.49 -1.77
CA SER A 269 1.83 -14.46 -2.41
C SER A 269 1.41 -13.95 -3.78
N LEU A 270 1.70 -14.75 -4.81
CA LEU A 270 1.25 -14.57 -6.19
C LEU A 270 0.42 -15.77 -6.65
N ALA A 271 -0.12 -16.56 -5.72
CA ALA A 271 -0.87 -17.76 -6.04
C ALA A 271 -2.07 -17.46 -6.95
N TRP A 272 -2.48 -18.40 -7.80
CA TRP A 272 -3.66 -18.24 -8.66
C TRP A 272 -3.63 -16.97 -9.53
N ASN A 273 -2.50 -16.75 -10.20
CA ASN A 273 -2.37 -15.75 -11.26
C ASN A 273 -2.07 -16.44 -12.60
N CYS A 274 -1.71 -15.67 -13.61
CA CYS A 274 -1.36 -16.14 -14.96
C CYS A 274 0.11 -15.87 -15.30
N ILE A 275 1.01 -15.91 -14.30
CA ILE A 275 2.45 -15.67 -14.49
C ILE A 275 3.08 -16.92 -15.13
N ARG A 276 3.09 -16.96 -16.47
CA ARG A 276 3.51 -18.11 -17.28
C ARG A 276 4.69 -17.76 -18.18
N GLY A 277 5.24 -18.77 -18.84
CA GLY A 277 6.22 -18.61 -19.92
C GLY A 277 7.37 -17.70 -19.51
N ARG A 278 7.56 -16.60 -20.25
CA ARG A 278 8.67 -15.67 -20.02
C ARG A 278 8.52 -14.87 -18.73
N GLY A 279 7.28 -14.55 -18.31
CA GLY A 279 7.04 -13.85 -17.06
C GLY A 279 7.50 -14.66 -15.84
N ALA A 280 7.33 -15.98 -15.89
CA ALA A 280 7.83 -16.89 -14.86
C ALA A 280 9.36 -16.95 -14.80
N GLU A 281 10.05 -16.92 -15.94
CA GLU A 281 11.52 -16.87 -16.00
C GLU A 281 12.05 -15.57 -15.41
N LEU A 282 11.43 -14.43 -15.74
CA LEU A 282 11.84 -13.11 -15.26
C LEU A 282 11.57 -12.95 -13.76
N LEU A 283 10.42 -13.45 -13.29
CA LEU A 283 10.14 -13.51 -11.86
C LEU A 283 11.18 -14.34 -11.11
N ALA A 284 11.59 -15.49 -11.67
CA ALA A 284 12.64 -16.33 -11.10
C ALA A 284 14.00 -15.61 -11.04
N ASN A 285 14.38 -14.88 -12.09
CA ASN A 285 15.61 -14.06 -12.08
C ASN A 285 15.55 -12.98 -10.99
N GLY A 286 14.38 -12.38 -10.76
CA GLY A 286 14.17 -11.46 -9.66
C GLY A 286 14.37 -12.10 -8.28
N LEU A 287 13.89 -13.32 -8.11
CA LEU A 287 14.11 -14.12 -6.91
C LEU A 287 15.58 -14.52 -6.73
N GLU A 288 16.33 -14.77 -7.81
CA GLU A 288 17.76 -15.10 -7.76
C GLU A 288 18.55 -14.01 -7.01
N GLY A 289 18.27 -12.74 -7.29
CA GLY A 289 18.96 -11.59 -6.69
C GLY A 289 18.41 -11.12 -5.34
N ASN A 290 17.21 -11.55 -4.93
CA ASN A 290 16.58 -11.04 -3.72
C ASN A 290 17.19 -11.67 -2.45
N VAL A 291 17.59 -10.80 -1.51
CA VAL A 291 18.25 -11.19 -0.24
C VAL A 291 17.41 -10.96 1.02
N PHE A 292 16.12 -10.63 0.89
CA PHE A 292 15.22 -10.31 2.02
C PHE A 292 13.98 -11.20 2.10
N LEU A 293 13.51 -11.67 0.95
CA LEU A 293 12.29 -12.43 0.79
C LEU A 293 12.48 -13.85 1.28
N ARG A 294 11.67 -14.24 2.27
CA ARG A 294 11.76 -15.53 2.95
C ARG A 294 10.68 -16.50 2.48
N LYS A 295 9.50 -15.98 2.14
CA LYS A 295 8.36 -16.82 1.77
C LYS A 295 7.77 -16.35 0.46
N VAL A 296 7.63 -17.27 -0.49
CA VAL A 296 6.98 -16.99 -1.77
C VAL A 296 5.98 -18.08 -2.10
N ASP A 297 4.74 -17.68 -2.39
CA ASP A 297 3.73 -18.57 -2.97
C ASP A 297 3.52 -18.25 -4.45
N LEU A 298 3.93 -19.16 -5.31
CA LEU A 298 3.80 -19.12 -6.77
C LEU A 298 2.80 -20.18 -7.28
N SER A 299 2.03 -20.81 -6.38
CA SER A 299 1.13 -21.89 -6.74
C SER A 299 0.07 -21.48 -7.75
N PHE A 300 -0.39 -22.43 -8.56
CA PHE A 300 -1.49 -22.27 -9.52
C PHE A 300 -1.30 -21.16 -10.58
N ASN A 301 -0.05 -20.82 -10.92
CA ASN A 301 0.25 -19.88 -12.01
C ASN A 301 0.37 -20.54 -13.39
N GLY A 302 0.72 -21.83 -13.44
CA GLY A 302 0.96 -22.55 -14.68
C GLY A 302 2.35 -22.27 -15.29
N PHE A 303 3.40 -22.25 -14.46
CA PHE A 303 4.80 -21.96 -14.82
C PHE A 303 5.35 -22.73 -16.03
N GLY A 304 4.78 -23.90 -16.35
CA GLY A 304 5.34 -24.79 -17.38
C GLY A 304 6.69 -25.37 -16.97
N LYS A 305 7.36 -26.04 -17.90
CA LYS A 305 8.66 -26.68 -17.64
C LYS A 305 9.77 -25.63 -17.54
N GLU A 306 9.70 -24.62 -18.38
CA GLU A 306 10.67 -23.54 -18.54
C GLU A 306 10.72 -22.68 -17.27
N GLY A 307 9.56 -22.25 -16.78
CA GLY A 307 9.45 -21.51 -15.52
C GLY A 307 9.94 -22.32 -14.31
N ALA A 308 9.65 -23.64 -14.27
CA ALA A 308 10.15 -24.50 -13.20
C ALA A 308 11.69 -24.65 -13.22
N ILE A 309 12.29 -24.76 -14.41
CA ILE A 309 13.76 -24.78 -14.56
C ILE A 309 14.37 -23.44 -14.11
N ALA A 310 13.75 -22.32 -14.47
CA ALA A 310 14.22 -20.99 -14.07
C ALA A 310 14.17 -20.80 -12.55
N VAL A 311 13.05 -21.14 -11.91
CA VAL A 311 12.94 -21.14 -10.43
C VAL A 311 13.98 -22.06 -9.81
N GLY A 312 14.17 -23.28 -10.34
CA GLY A 312 15.19 -24.20 -9.86
C GLY A 312 16.62 -23.65 -9.94
N ARG A 313 16.92 -22.86 -10.98
CA ARG A 313 18.21 -22.15 -11.11
C ARG A 313 18.33 -21.03 -10.08
N ALA A 314 17.31 -20.19 -9.96
CA ALA A 314 17.29 -19.08 -9.01
C ALA A 314 17.51 -19.56 -7.56
N LEU A 315 16.89 -20.67 -7.17
CA LEU A 315 17.05 -21.29 -5.85
C LEU A 315 18.42 -21.90 -5.58
N LYS A 316 19.23 -22.12 -6.63
CA LYS A 316 20.60 -22.61 -6.46
C LYS A 316 21.50 -21.51 -5.90
N GLU A 317 21.28 -20.28 -6.34
CA GLU A 317 22.05 -19.10 -5.94
C GLU A 317 21.39 -18.38 -4.75
N ASN A 318 20.06 -18.40 -4.65
CA ASN A 318 19.35 -17.80 -3.51
C ASN A 318 19.55 -18.62 -2.23
N CYS A 319 20.07 -17.96 -1.20
CA CYS A 319 20.35 -18.55 0.11
C CYS A 319 19.45 -18.03 1.25
N VAL A 320 18.51 -17.14 0.95
CA VAL A 320 17.66 -16.46 1.95
C VAL A 320 16.25 -17.02 1.98
N LEU A 321 15.74 -17.51 0.85
CA LEU A 321 14.39 -18.03 0.77
C LEU A 321 14.23 -19.25 1.69
N GLU A 322 13.22 -19.21 2.54
CA GLU A 322 12.93 -20.23 3.55
C GLU A 322 11.73 -21.09 3.16
N GLU A 323 10.75 -20.56 2.44
CA GLU A 323 9.56 -21.28 2.01
C GLU A 323 9.19 -20.90 0.57
N LEU A 324 9.02 -21.91 -0.27
CA LEU A 324 8.53 -21.73 -1.63
C LEU A 324 7.39 -22.70 -1.93
N ASN A 325 6.26 -22.18 -2.36
CA ASN A 325 5.15 -22.98 -2.88
C ASN A 325 5.04 -22.83 -4.40
N VAL A 326 5.20 -23.92 -5.14
CA VAL A 326 5.08 -23.97 -6.61
C VAL A 326 4.04 -24.99 -7.06
N ARG A 327 3.06 -25.30 -6.19
CA ARG A 327 2.02 -26.28 -6.47
C ARG A 327 1.28 -25.93 -7.75
N SER A 328 1.18 -26.86 -8.68
CA SER A 328 0.33 -26.76 -9.88
C SER A 328 -0.86 -27.72 -9.76
N HIS A 329 -1.90 -27.53 -10.58
CA HIS A 329 -2.96 -28.53 -10.69
C HIS A 329 -2.36 -29.88 -11.12
N PRO A 330 -2.75 -31.01 -10.50
CA PRO A 330 -2.46 -32.30 -11.09
C PRO A 330 -3.15 -32.35 -12.45
N HIS A 331 -2.40 -32.70 -13.50
CA HIS A 331 -2.99 -32.95 -14.81
C HIS A 331 -4.12 -33.98 -14.63
N ARG A 332 -5.37 -33.57 -14.82
CA ARG A 332 -6.47 -34.51 -15.00
C ARG A 332 -6.17 -35.23 -16.31
N HIS A 333 -5.62 -36.43 -16.25
CA HIS A 333 -5.76 -37.39 -17.34
C HIS A 333 -7.26 -37.65 -17.51
N GLY A 334 -7.88 -36.95 -18.47
CA GLY A 334 -9.22 -37.27 -18.96
C GLY A 334 -9.20 -38.55 -19.79
N PRO A 335 -10.31 -39.29 -19.87
CA PRO A 335 -10.37 -40.62 -20.49
C PRO A 335 -10.17 -40.54 -22.01
N GLN A 336 -9.53 -41.57 -22.56
CA GLN A 336 -9.22 -41.79 -23.97
C GLN A 336 -10.40 -41.44 -24.91
N SER A 337 -10.24 -40.37 -25.70
CA SER A 337 -10.94 -40.25 -26.99
C SER A 337 -10.02 -40.77 -28.09
N LYS A 338 -10.23 -42.03 -28.48
CA LYS A 338 -9.71 -42.60 -29.72
C LYS A 338 -10.31 -41.85 -30.90
N GLN A 339 -9.52 -41.06 -31.62
CA GLN A 339 -9.60 -40.76 -33.07
C GLN A 339 -8.74 -39.52 -33.34
N ASP A 340 -7.48 -39.70 -33.74
CA ASP A 340 -7.09 -39.55 -35.15
C ASP A 340 -5.59 -39.72 -35.33
N ASN A 341 -5.26 -40.44 -36.41
CA ASN A 341 -3.92 -40.75 -36.89
C ASN A 341 -3.18 -39.47 -37.31
N GLN A 342 -2.12 -39.11 -36.58
CA GLN A 342 -0.82 -38.77 -37.15
C GLN A 342 0.19 -38.56 -36.01
N ILE A 343 1.12 -39.50 -35.89
CA ILE A 343 2.27 -39.45 -35.00
C ILE A 343 3.37 -38.63 -35.69
N PRO A 344 3.92 -37.59 -35.03
CA PRO A 344 5.35 -37.39 -35.07
C PRO A 344 5.96 -37.96 -33.79
N GLN A 345 6.82 -38.95 -33.99
CA GLN A 345 7.65 -39.58 -32.96
C GLN A 345 8.58 -38.51 -32.37
N TYR A 346 8.28 -37.96 -31.20
CA TYR A 346 9.25 -37.39 -30.25
C TYR A 346 8.53 -37.10 -28.92
N TRP A 347 8.24 -38.17 -28.17
CA TRP A 347 7.94 -38.06 -26.74
C TRP A 347 8.62 -39.23 -26.06
N GLU A 348 9.90 -39.02 -25.72
CA GLU A 348 10.53 -39.83 -24.69
C GLU A 348 9.73 -39.64 -23.40
N GLU A 349 9.38 -40.77 -22.79
CA GLU A 349 8.72 -40.87 -21.49
C GLU A 349 9.36 -39.89 -20.49
N PRO A 350 8.60 -39.18 -19.65
CA PRO A 350 9.21 -38.35 -18.62
C PRO A 350 10.00 -39.26 -17.69
N ASN A 351 11.33 -39.11 -17.77
CA ASN A 351 12.31 -39.82 -16.97
C ASN A 351 11.88 -39.75 -15.48
N PRO A 352 11.71 -40.89 -14.79
CA PRO A 352 11.37 -40.92 -13.36
C PRO A 352 12.44 -40.22 -12.49
N GLU A 353 13.60 -39.86 -13.05
CA GLU A 353 14.61 -39.00 -12.41
C GLU A 353 14.22 -37.52 -12.24
N CYS A 354 13.14 -37.02 -12.84
CA CYS A 354 12.62 -35.68 -12.48
C CYS A 354 12.11 -35.62 -11.03
N TRP A 355 11.92 -36.77 -10.38
CA TRP A 355 11.57 -36.90 -8.96
C TRP A 355 12.81 -37.09 -8.07
N VAL A 356 14.00 -37.29 -8.65
CA VAL A 356 15.23 -37.72 -7.96
C VAL A 356 16.38 -36.74 -8.18
N LEU A 357 16.12 -35.44 -8.02
CA LEU A 357 17.20 -34.44 -7.90
C LEU A 357 17.20 -33.67 -6.58
N TRP A 358 16.34 -34.00 -5.61
CA TRP A 358 16.39 -33.39 -4.27
C TRP A 358 16.66 -34.44 -3.21
N ASP A 359 17.95 -34.65 -2.97
CA ASP A 359 18.44 -35.39 -1.82
C ASP A 359 18.15 -34.60 -0.53
N PRO A 360 17.26 -35.09 0.36
CA PRO A 360 16.94 -34.41 1.62
C PRO A 360 18.12 -34.35 2.59
N SER A 361 19.18 -35.13 2.36
CA SER A 361 20.34 -35.21 3.24
C SER A 361 21.37 -34.09 3.02
N VAL A 362 21.18 -33.23 2.01
CA VAL A 362 22.02 -32.04 1.72
C VAL A 362 21.36 -30.72 2.20
N LEU A 363 20.20 -30.79 2.84
CA LEU A 363 19.33 -29.64 3.14
C LEU A 363 19.54 -29.00 4.53
N THR A 364 20.77 -28.67 4.89
CA THR A 364 20.99 -27.71 5.99
C THR A 364 21.05 -26.29 5.40
N GLY A 365 19.92 -25.56 5.44
CA GLY A 365 19.86 -24.13 5.08
C GLY A 365 19.28 -23.77 3.71
N LYS A 366 18.50 -24.65 3.07
CA LYS A 366 17.74 -24.36 1.83
C LYS A 366 16.24 -24.22 2.08
N PRO A 367 15.48 -23.52 1.22
CA PRO A 367 14.04 -23.33 1.40
C PRO A 367 13.28 -24.64 1.55
N ARG A 368 12.27 -24.66 2.42
CA ARG A 368 11.21 -25.67 2.46
C ARG A 368 10.32 -25.48 1.25
N ILE A 369 10.42 -26.41 0.30
CA ILE A 369 9.66 -26.31 -0.93
C ILE A 369 8.45 -27.24 -0.83
N SER A 370 7.25 -26.66 -0.89
CA SER A 370 6.02 -27.43 -0.99
C SER A 370 5.69 -27.68 -2.46
N CYS A 371 6.14 -28.82 -2.97
CA CYS A 371 5.67 -29.37 -4.24
C CYS A 371 4.51 -30.32 -3.95
N GLY A 372 3.41 -30.20 -4.69
CA GLY A 372 2.24 -31.07 -4.48
C GLY A 372 2.60 -32.55 -4.66
N SER A 373 2.61 -33.30 -3.55
CA SER A 373 2.67 -34.76 -3.56
C SER A 373 1.37 -35.32 -4.10
N ALA A 374 1.44 -36.12 -5.16
CA ALA A 374 0.41 -37.12 -5.44
C ALA A 374 0.46 -38.15 -4.31
N GLY A 375 -0.34 -37.94 -3.26
CA GLY A 375 -0.67 -39.00 -2.33
C GLY A 375 -1.63 -39.95 -3.03
N PHE A 376 -1.15 -41.13 -3.41
CA PHE A 376 -1.97 -42.33 -3.44
C PHE A 376 -1.15 -43.47 -2.83
N LEU A 377 -1.73 -44.05 -1.76
CA LEU A 377 -1.35 -45.29 -1.10
C LEU A 377 -1.26 -46.47 -2.08
#